data_AF-A0A8I0EWH1-F1
#
_entry.id   AF-A0A8I0EWH1-F1
#
_cell.length_a   1.000
_cell.length_b   1.000
_cell.length_c   1.000
_cell.angle_alpha   90.00
_cell.angle_beta   90.00
_cell.angle_gamma   90.00
#
_symmetry.space_group_name_H-M   'P 1'
#
loop_
_entity.id
_entity.type
_entity.pdbx_description
1 polymer ?
#
loop_
_entity_poly.entity_id
_entity_poly.type
_entity_poly.pdbx_seq_one_letter_code
_entity_poly.pdbx_strand_id
1 'polypeptide(L)'
;MPKRTPSDRTAEVAGAFAAWLRRRREELSMTQEELAHQSGLSRNQIQNLENNRNNNSVGRSSANPSLDTILALEAALGLELGDLMVQVREFMESGKR
;
A
#
# COMPACT_ATOMS: atom_id res chain seq x y z
N MET A 1 -9.64 16.84 17.19
CA MET A 1 -9.49 17.36 15.80
C MET A 1 -10.44 16.56 14.90
N PRO A 2 -11.17 17.20 13.97
CA PRO A 2 -12.00 16.47 13.02
C PRO A 2 -11.10 15.59 12.14
N LYS A 3 -11.44 14.29 12.00
CA LYS A 3 -10.74 13.40 11.07
C LYS A 3 -11.11 13.84 9.65
N ARG A 4 -10.12 14.14 8.80
CA ARG A 4 -10.35 14.45 7.39
C ARG A 4 -10.87 13.19 6.70
N THR A 5 -12.09 13.26 6.17
CA THR A 5 -12.63 12.17 5.34
C THR A 5 -11.82 12.06 4.06
N PRO A 6 -11.35 10.87 3.67
CA PRO A 6 -10.68 10.67 2.39
C PRO A 6 -11.60 11.09 1.23
N SER A 7 -11.03 11.81 0.25
CA SER A 7 -11.71 12.04 -1.03
C SER A 7 -11.85 10.73 -1.82
N ASP A 8 -12.76 10.69 -2.80
CA ASP A 8 -12.90 9.53 -3.69
C ASP A 8 -11.58 9.24 -4.43
N ARG A 9 -10.86 10.29 -4.85
CA ARG A 9 -9.52 10.17 -5.44
C ARG A 9 -8.52 9.52 -4.48
N THR A 10 -8.58 9.84 -3.19
CA THR A 10 -7.73 9.19 -2.17
C THR A 10 -8.07 7.71 -2.04
N ALA A 11 -9.36 7.37 -1.98
CA ALA A 11 -9.80 5.98 -1.88
C ALA A 11 -9.38 5.16 -3.10
N GLU A 12 -9.48 5.75 -4.30
CA GLU A 12 -9.04 5.13 -5.55
C GLU A 12 -7.54 4.84 -5.56
N VAL A 13 -6.71 5.85 -5.28
CA VAL A 13 -5.25 5.70 -5.25
C VAL A 13 -4.82 4.69 -4.18
N ALA A 14 -5.46 4.69 -3.01
CA ALA A 14 -5.14 3.72 -1.96
C ALA A 14 -5.54 2.28 -2.35
N GLY A 15 -6.64 2.11 -3.09
CA GLY A 15 -7.01 0.80 -3.66
C GLY A 15 -6.03 0.31 -4.71
N ALA A 16 -5.60 1.20 -5.62
CA ALA A 16 -4.57 0.88 -6.61
C ALA A 16 -3.23 0.52 -5.93
N PHE A 17 -2.82 1.28 -4.92
CA PHE A 17 -1.63 0.99 -4.11
C PHE A 17 -1.70 -0.41 -3.48
N ALA A 18 -2.82 -0.78 -2.87
CA ALA A 18 -2.99 -2.07 -2.22
C ALA A 18 -2.82 -3.25 -3.19
N ALA A 19 -3.48 -3.17 -4.35
CA ALA A 19 -3.40 -4.19 -5.39
C ALA A 19 -2.00 -4.23 -6.04
N TRP A 20 -1.40 -3.07 -6.31
CA TRP A 20 -0.03 -2.96 -6.80
C TRP A 20 0.97 -3.58 -5.81
N LEU A 21 0.87 -3.28 -4.52
CA LEU A 21 1.79 -3.78 -3.49
C LEU A 21 1.77 -5.30 -3.44
N ARG A 22 0.57 -5.90 -3.44
CA ARG A 22 0.40 -7.35 -3.47
C ARG A 22 1.04 -7.97 -4.70
N ARG A 23 0.76 -7.41 -5.88
CA ARG A 23 1.33 -7.88 -7.14
C ARG A 23 2.85 -7.77 -7.15
N ARG A 24 3.39 -6.63 -6.72
CA ARG A 24 4.83 -6.39 -6.67
C ARG A 24 5.54 -7.37 -5.75
N ARG A 25 4.95 -7.65 -4.58
CA ARG A 25 5.44 -8.68 -3.65
C ARG A 25 5.47 -10.06 -4.32
N GLU A 26 4.38 -10.43 -5.01
CA GLU A 26 4.28 -11.72 -5.72
C GLU A 26 5.29 -11.83 -6.88
N GLU A 27 5.52 -10.75 -7.63
CA GLU A 27 6.54 -10.67 -8.70
C GLU A 27 7.97 -10.84 -8.15
N LEU A 28 8.21 -10.36 -6.92
CA LEU A 28 9.46 -10.57 -6.19
C LEU A 28 9.54 -11.94 -5.50
N SER A 29 8.54 -12.81 -5.68
CA SER A 29 8.45 -14.14 -5.05
C SER A 29 8.52 -14.11 -3.52
N MET A 30 8.01 -13.04 -2.90
CA MET A 30 8.00 -12.87 -1.44
C MET A 30 6.65 -13.28 -0.83
N THR A 31 6.68 -13.89 0.35
CA THR A 31 5.54 -14.03 1.26
C THR A 31 5.25 -12.72 1.98
N GLN A 32 4.07 -12.59 2.59
CA GLN A 32 3.74 -11.41 3.40
C GLN A 32 4.68 -11.26 4.60
N GLU A 33 5.09 -12.39 5.20
CA GLU A 33 6.05 -12.47 6.28
C GLU A 33 7.43 -11.97 5.86
N GLU A 34 7.92 -12.32 4.67
CA GLU A 34 9.20 -11.84 4.16
C GLU A 34 9.18 -10.34 3.89
N LEU A 35 8.12 -9.83 3.24
CA LEU A 35 7.98 -8.39 3.02
C LEU A 35 7.89 -7.63 4.36
N ALA A 36 7.16 -8.16 5.33
CA ALA A 36 7.07 -7.60 6.68
C ALA A 36 8.45 -7.54 7.34
N HIS A 37 9.20 -8.64 7.32
CA HIS A 37 10.54 -8.70 7.88
C HIS A 37 11.49 -7.68 7.22
N GLN A 38 11.49 -7.59 5.89
CA GLN A 38 12.37 -6.67 5.16
C GLN A 38 12.00 -5.19 5.35
N SER A 39 10.70 -4.88 5.49
CA SER A 39 10.23 -3.50 5.73
C SER A 39 10.22 -3.11 7.20
N GLY A 40 10.49 -4.03 8.13
CA GLY A 40 10.34 -3.79 9.56
C GLY A 40 8.89 -3.60 10.01
N LEU A 41 7.91 -3.92 9.16
CA LEU A 41 6.49 -3.86 9.45
C LEU A 41 6.01 -5.19 10.02
N SER A 42 4.85 -5.19 10.67
CA SER A 42 4.21 -6.46 11.05
C SER A 42 3.56 -7.13 9.84
N ARG A 43 3.52 -8.47 9.80
CA ARG A 43 2.76 -9.23 8.79
C ARG A 43 1.30 -8.78 8.69
N ASN A 44 0.68 -8.45 9.83
CA ASN A 44 -0.69 -7.95 9.87
C ASN A 44 -0.84 -6.57 9.21
N GLN A 45 0.14 -5.67 9.37
CA GLN A 45 0.16 -4.40 8.64
C GLN A 45 0.28 -4.63 7.13
N ILE A 46 1.18 -5.51 6.68
CA ILE A 46 1.29 -5.89 5.26
C ILE A 46 -0.04 -6.43 4.74
N GLN A 47 -0.66 -7.37 5.44
CA GLN A 47 -1.96 -7.93 5.09
C GLN A 47 -3.06 -6.86 5.01
N ASN A 48 -3.07 -5.89 5.92
CA ASN A 48 -4.04 -4.80 5.90
C ASN A 48 -3.81 -3.84 4.74
N LEU A 49 -2.57 -3.51 4.44
CA LEU A 49 -2.19 -2.68 3.29
C LEU A 49 -2.65 -3.34 1.98
N GLU A 50 -2.32 -4.63 1.78
CA GLU A 50 -2.69 -5.38 0.56
C GLU A 50 -4.20 -5.56 0.40
N ASN A 51 -4.96 -5.60 1.49
CA ASN A 51 -6.42 -5.71 1.44
C ASN A 51 -7.12 -4.33 1.43
N ASN A 52 -6.36 -3.23 1.41
CA ASN A 52 -6.87 -1.87 1.57
C ASN A 52 -7.75 -1.69 2.84
N ARG A 53 -7.45 -2.43 3.91
CA ARG A 53 -8.22 -2.43 5.17
C ARG A 53 -7.61 -1.51 6.21
N ASN A 54 -8.46 -0.79 6.93
CA ASN A 54 -8.09 -0.04 8.12
C ASN A 54 -8.84 -0.64 9.31
N ASN A 55 -8.12 -0.98 10.38
CA ASN A 55 -8.72 -1.60 11.57
C ASN A 55 -9.53 -0.60 12.43
N ASN A 56 -9.43 0.70 12.17
CA ASN A 56 -9.95 1.77 13.04
C ASN A 56 -11.07 2.60 12.41
N SER A 57 -11.83 2.04 11.47
CA SER A 57 -12.79 2.79 10.68
C SER A 57 -14.25 2.43 10.90
N VAL A 58 -14.99 3.44 11.33
CA VAL A 58 -16.44 3.54 11.15
C VAL A 58 -16.65 4.34 9.85
N GLY A 59 -17.07 3.70 8.76
CA GLY A 59 -17.33 4.33 7.45
C GLY A 59 -16.28 4.03 6.37
N ARG A 60 -16.26 4.82 5.28
CA ARG A 60 -15.32 4.64 4.15
C ARG A 60 -13.88 4.80 4.65
N SER A 61 -13.13 3.71 4.65
CA SER A 61 -11.70 3.73 4.98
C SER A 61 -10.89 2.88 4.04
N SER A 62 -9.77 3.44 3.65
CA SER A 62 -8.65 2.75 3.03
C SER A 62 -7.53 2.61 4.06
N ALA A 63 -6.60 1.69 3.82
CA ALA A 63 -5.39 1.58 4.64
C ALA A 63 -4.55 2.87 4.58
N ASN A 64 -4.60 3.59 3.45
CA ASN A 64 -3.88 4.85 3.15
C ASN A 64 -2.58 4.99 3.98
N PRO A 65 -1.48 4.36 3.55
CA PRO A 65 -0.25 4.30 4.33
C PRO A 65 0.28 5.70 4.65
N SER A 66 0.92 5.84 5.81
CA SER A 66 1.70 7.04 6.12
C SER A 66 2.95 7.09 5.22
N LEU A 67 3.56 8.27 5.11
CA LEU A 67 4.84 8.40 4.39
C LEU A 67 5.92 7.48 4.98
N ASP A 68 5.97 7.36 6.30
CA ASP A 68 6.87 6.45 7.02
C ASP A 68 6.70 4.98 6.58
N THR A 69 5.44 4.53 6.44
CA THR A 69 5.15 3.19 5.90
C THR A 69 5.59 3.03 4.45
N ILE A 70 5.45 4.06 3.62
CA ILE A 70 5.88 4.00 2.22
C ILE A 70 7.42 3.92 2.13
N LEU A 71 8.15 4.72 2.93
CA LEU A 71 9.62 4.69 2.99
C LEU A 71 10.14 3.32 3.48
N ALA A 72 9.46 2.72 4.46
CA ALA A 72 9.77 1.36 4.92
C ALA A 72 9.60 0.31 3.81
N LEU A 73 8.59 0.46 2.96
CA LEU A 73 8.35 -0.42 1.81
C LEU A 73 9.34 -0.18 0.67
N GLU A 74 9.75 1.06 0.42
CA GLU A 74 10.78 1.39 -0.59
C GLU A 74 12.06 0.57 -0.39
N ALA A 75 12.56 0.53 0.85
CA ALA A 75 13.76 -0.22 1.19
C ALA A 75 13.59 -1.74 0.98
N ALA A 76 12.42 -2.28 1.31
CA ALA A 76 12.12 -3.71 1.15
C ALA A 76 11.89 -4.12 -0.32
N LEU A 77 11.30 -3.24 -1.12
CA LEU A 77 10.97 -3.49 -2.52
C LEU A 77 12.13 -3.16 -3.48
N GLY A 78 13.20 -2.53 -2.97
CA GLY A 78 14.33 -2.07 -3.78
C GLY A 78 13.93 -1.02 -4.81
N LEU A 79 13.02 -0.11 -4.43
CA LEU A 79 12.47 0.93 -5.31
C LEU A 79 12.52 2.27 -4.60
N GLU A 80 13.02 3.31 -5.28
CA GLU A 80 12.96 4.67 -4.75
C GLU A 80 11.50 5.14 -4.58
N LEU A 81 11.22 5.98 -3.58
CA LEU A 81 9.87 6.51 -3.32
C LEU A 81 9.20 7.08 -4.58
N GLY A 82 9.95 7.82 -5.41
CA GLY A 82 9.45 8.41 -6.64
C GLY A 82 8.98 7.35 -7.64
N ASP A 83 9.80 6.33 -7.87
CA ASP A 83 9.52 5.24 -8.79
C ASP A 83 8.36 4.39 -8.32
N LEU A 84 8.26 4.13 -7.01
CA LEU A 84 7.13 3.46 -6.40
C LEU A 84 5.82 4.18 -6.73
N MET A 85 5.78 5.50 -6.57
CA MET A 85 4.57 6.28 -6.84
C MET A 85 4.24 6.36 -8.34
N VAL A 86 5.25 6.37 -9.22
CA VAL A 86 5.05 6.25 -10.67
C VAL A 86 4.43 4.91 -11.02
N GLN A 87 4.96 3.81 -10.49
CA GLN A 87 4.43 2.47 -10.77
C GLN A 87 3.00 2.28 -10.26
N VAL A 88 2.65 2.83 -9.09
CA VAL A 88 1.26 2.81 -8.59
C VAL A 88 0.32 3.56 -9.52
N ARG A 89 0.74 4.72 -10.06
CA ARG A 89 -0.03 5.49 -11.04
C ARG A 89 -0.22 4.69 -12.34
N GLU A 90 0.85 4.13 -12.89
CA GLU A 90 0.80 3.31 -14.11
C GLU A 90 -0.07 2.07 -13.92
N PHE A 91 0.01 1.42 -12.75
CA PHE A 91 -0.84 0.30 -12.39
C PHE A 91 -2.33 0.70 -12.39
N MET A 92 -2.65 1.85 -11.79
CA MET A 92 -4.01 2.41 -11.78
C MET A 92 -4.55 2.70 -13.19
N GLU A 93 -3.70 3.25 -14.08
CA GLU A 93 -4.05 3.57 -15.47
C GLU A 93 -4.17 2.31 -16.35
N SER A 94 -3.43 1.24 -16.03
CA SER A 94 -3.43 0.00 -16.81
C SER A 94 -4.74 -0.80 -16.73
N GLY A 95 -5.66 -0.44 -15.84
CA GLY A 95 -6.94 -1.14 -15.63
C GLY A 95 -6.81 -2.54 -15.03
N LYS A 96 -5.60 -3.00 -14.72
CA LYS A 96 -5.32 -4.29 -14.07
C LYS A 96 -5.62 -4.14 -12.58
N ARG A 97 -6.87 -4.26 -12.16
CA ARG A 97 -7.27 -4.30 -10.74
C ARG A 97 -7.55 -5.73 -10.30
#